data_AF-A0A7D9D9W3-F1
#
_entry.id   AF-A0A7D9D9W3-F1
#
_cell.length_a   1.000
_cell.length_b   1.000
_cell.length_c   1.000
_cell.angle_alpha   90.00
_cell.angle_beta   90.00
_cell.angle_gamma   90.00
#
_symmetry.space_group_name_H-M   'P 1'
#
loop_
_entity.id
_entity.type
_entity.pdbx_description
1 polymer ?
#
loop_
_entity_poly.entity_id
_entity_poly.type
_entity_poly.pdbx_seq_one_letter_code
_entity_poly.pdbx_strand_id
1 'polypeptide(L)'
;MHDAASQGYHAFLTKLENLKLLVFVADLLFVFSRYHKKIQSEYFNITDLPDWKSDVMRRLDDLQHSPVLGGWESELQQQYQPEDNLFMDIELKRVTESQRKEHHLYVSETTRNFVTVRSEVLESLKAFLTQRLSFDEDIQKLLKCFISFQAKDDDLVMVHQKIACDLQLSNISEEYRDAVRLLGSKSLSLLEKVEMLAQAQSDYGSLAVVFARIAACMPHSADVERLISLYNQLKTSDRSCLTNETVSHYLYVDLNMSVLAEFNPSPAVEYWWKQRSRRSVEPTKAKEQEWFLKTFSEASEKMKERMSKHKDRYNDNFKQLSSNKYLLCY
;
A
#
# COMPACT_ATOMS: atom_id res chain seq x y z
N MET A 1 -42.93 -18.75 17.73
CA MET A 1 -41.97 -18.66 18.84
C MET A 1 -40.92 -17.65 18.45
N HIS A 2 -40.95 -16.44 19.03
CA HIS A 2 -39.85 -15.50 18.84
C HIS A 2 -38.63 -16.06 19.56
N ASP A 3 -37.52 -16.20 18.83
CA ASP A 3 -36.24 -16.69 19.34
C ASP A 3 -35.79 -15.83 20.54
N ALA A 4 -35.36 -16.46 21.64
CA ALA A 4 -35.00 -15.75 22.87
C ALA A 4 -33.88 -14.71 22.62
N ALA A 5 -32.99 -14.98 21.66
CA ALA A 5 -31.98 -14.04 21.20
C ALA A 5 -32.62 -12.77 20.58
N SER A 6 -33.62 -12.94 19.71
CA SER A 6 -34.33 -11.82 19.06
C SER A 6 -35.03 -10.90 20.06
N GLN A 7 -35.61 -11.46 21.12
CA GLN A 7 -36.23 -10.68 22.21
C GLN A 7 -35.18 -9.90 23.01
N GLY A 8 -34.01 -10.50 23.24
CA GLY A 8 -32.87 -9.84 23.88
C GLY A 8 -32.35 -8.64 23.08
N TYR A 9 -32.13 -8.81 21.77
CA TYR A 9 -31.70 -7.72 20.89
C TYR A 9 -32.73 -6.60 20.81
N HIS A 10 -34.01 -6.94 20.65
CA HIS A 10 -35.09 -5.95 20.65
C HIS A 10 -35.13 -5.17 21.98
N ALA A 11 -35.01 -5.86 23.11
CA ALA A 11 -34.96 -5.20 24.43
C ALA A 11 -33.70 -4.35 24.66
N PHE A 12 -32.59 -4.66 23.99
CA PHE A 12 -31.38 -3.85 24.01
C PHE A 12 -31.51 -2.59 23.17
N LEU A 13 -32.00 -2.71 21.93
CA LEU A 13 -32.14 -1.62 20.95
C LEU A 13 -33.26 -0.64 21.30
N THR A 14 -34.28 -1.09 22.04
CA THR A 14 -35.37 -0.21 22.49
C THR A 14 -35.02 0.59 23.75
N LYS A 15 -33.84 0.42 24.36
CA LYS A 15 -33.42 1.25 25.50
C LYS A 15 -32.73 2.52 25.01
N LEU A 16 -33.26 3.69 25.40
CA LEU A 16 -32.74 4.99 24.97
C LEU A 16 -31.24 5.18 25.27
N GLU A 17 -30.78 4.80 26.45
CA GLU A 17 -29.37 4.95 26.84
C GLU A 17 -28.42 4.08 25.99
N ASN A 18 -28.87 2.89 25.59
CA ASN A 18 -28.10 2.03 24.69
C ASN A 18 -28.07 2.61 23.27
N LEU A 19 -29.20 3.16 22.81
CA LEU A 19 -29.30 3.79 21.50
C LEU A 19 -28.38 5.02 21.42
N LYS A 20 -28.38 5.89 22.44
CA LYS A 20 -27.44 7.02 22.57
C LYS A 20 -25.99 6.57 22.51
N LEU A 21 -25.65 5.49 23.22
CA LEU A 21 -24.30 4.95 23.21
C LEU A 21 -23.92 4.38 21.84
N LEU A 22 -24.82 3.67 21.15
CA LEU A 22 -24.58 3.14 19.81
C LEU A 22 -24.31 4.26 18.79
N VAL A 23 -25.14 5.31 18.77
CA VAL A 23 -24.97 6.41 17.82
C VAL A 23 -23.70 7.21 18.12
N PHE A 24 -23.38 7.43 19.40
CA PHE A 24 -22.12 8.05 19.81
C PHE A 24 -20.90 7.23 19.35
N VAL A 25 -20.93 5.91 19.56
CA VAL A 25 -19.86 5.01 19.09
C VAL A 25 -19.75 5.03 17.57
N ALA A 26 -20.87 5.10 16.84
CA ALA A 26 -20.85 5.21 15.38
C ALA A 26 -20.18 6.50 14.89
N ASP A 27 -20.55 7.65 15.48
CA ASP A 27 -19.93 8.95 15.18
C ASP A 27 -18.43 8.95 15.49
N LEU A 28 -18.04 8.37 16.64
CA LEU A 28 -16.65 8.20 17.03
C LEU A 28 -15.86 7.33 16.05
N LEU A 29 -16.40 6.16 15.68
CA LEU A 29 -15.79 5.25 14.71
C LEU A 29 -15.65 5.90 13.34
N PHE A 30 -16.59 6.77 12.96
CA PHE A 30 -16.51 7.53 11.72
C PHE A 30 -15.35 8.53 11.73
N VAL A 31 -15.16 9.27 12.83
CA VAL A 31 -13.99 10.16 13.00
C VAL A 31 -12.69 9.37 12.88
N PHE A 32 -12.57 8.25 13.60
CA PHE A 32 -11.36 7.41 13.56
C PHE A 32 -11.14 6.73 12.20
N SER A 33 -12.19 6.30 11.51
CA SER A 33 -12.08 5.72 10.17
C SER A 33 -11.48 6.71 9.17
N ARG A 34 -11.93 7.97 9.22
CA ARG A 34 -11.36 9.04 8.40
C ARG A 34 -9.91 9.32 8.74
N TYR A 35 -9.59 9.33 10.04
CA TYR A 35 -8.22 9.52 10.50
C TYR A 35 -7.27 8.43 10.00
N HIS A 36 -7.63 7.15 10.20
CA HIS A 36 -6.83 6.02 9.72
C HIS A 36 -6.64 6.05 8.20
N LYS A 37 -7.72 6.30 7.44
CA LYS A 37 -7.62 6.43 5.97
C LYS A 37 -6.63 7.52 5.54
N LYS A 38 -6.53 8.60 6.30
CA LYS A 38 -5.63 9.72 5.97
C LYS A 38 -4.18 9.40 6.31
N ILE A 39 -3.92 8.82 7.47
CA ILE A 39 -2.56 8.37 7.85
C ILE A 39 -2.03 7.32 6.88
N GLN A 40 -2.91 6.44 6.39
CA GLN A 40 -2.56 5.39 5.41
C GLN A 40 -2.46 5.92 3.96
N SER A 41 -2.68 7.22 3.73
CA SER A 41 -2.58 7.79 2.38
C SER A 41 -1.13 7.90 1.94
N GLU A 42 -0.89 7.76 0.63
CA GLU A 42 0.47 7.69 0.07
C GLU A 42 1.28 8.97 0.28
N TYR A 43 0.60 10.10 0.43
CA TYR A 43 1.20 11.42 0.57
C TYR A 43 1.40 11.84 2.03
N PHE A 44 1.05 10.98 2.98
CA PHE A 44 1.18 11.29 4.41
C PHE A 44 2.63 11.13 4.86
N ASN A 45 3.22 12.22 5.33
CA ASN A 45 4.60 12.22 5.82
C ASN A 45 4.67 12.56 7.32
N ILE A 46 5.87 12.43 7.89
CA ILE A 46 6.11 12.69 9.31
C ILE A 46 5.80 14.12 9.76
N THR A 47 5.83 15.09 8.85
CA THR A 47 5.53 16.50 9.17
C THR A 47 4.04 16.79 9.25
N ASP A 48 3.20 16.00 8.57
CA ASP A 48 1.75 16.14 8.60
C ASP A 48 1.13 15.59 9.89
N LEU A 49 1.80 14.62 10.52
CA LEU A 49 1.24 13.85 11.64
C LEU A 49 0.70 14.73 12.79
N PRO A 50 1.39 15.79 13.22
CA PRO A 50 0.92 16.57 14.38
C PRO A 50 -0.23 17.52 14.06
N ASP A 51 -0.30 18.04 12.83
CA ASP A 51 -1.43 18.84 12.37
C ASP A 51 -2.70 17.94 12.33
N TRP A 52 -2.57 16.69 11.88
CA TRP A 52 -3.66 15.71 11.88
C TRP A 52 -4.03 15.18 13.27
N LYS A 53 -3.03 14.93 14.13
CA LYS A 53 -3.27 14.57 15.54
C LYS A 53 -4.07 15.66 16.23
N SER A 54 -3.70 16.93 16.02
CA SER A 54 -4.40 18.08 16.57
C SER A 54 -5.83 18.20 16.04
N ASP A 55 -6.06 17.96 14.75
CA ASP A 55 -7.42 17.97 14.19
C ASP A 55 -8.31 16.88 14.81
N VAL A 56 -7.79 15.66 15.01
CA VAL A 56 -8.54 14.58 15.65
C VAL A 56 -8.80 14.87 17.12
N MET A 57 -7.80 15.35 17.86
CA MET A 57 -7.97 15.72 19.28
C MET A 57 -9.05 16.80 19.41
N ARG A 58 -9.03 17.82 18.55
CA ARG A 58 -10.07 18.85 18.50
C ARG A 58 -11.45 18.25 18.20
N ARG A 59 -11.57 17.34 17.24
CA ARG A 59 -12.85 16.65 16.96
C ARG A 59 -13.35 15.82 18.14
N LEU A 60 -12.46 15.22 18.92
CA LEU A 60 -12.82 14.49 20.14
C LEU A 60 -13.29 15.44 21.25
N ASP A 61 -12.69 16.63 21.37
CA ASP A 61 -13.16 17.70 22.26
C ASP A 61 -14.52 18.25 21.81
N ASP A 62 -14.72 18.47 20.52
CA ASP A 62 -15.99 18.90 19.95
C ASP A 62 -17.08 17.86 20.26
N LEU A 63 -16.74 16.57 20.12
CA LEU A 63 -17.57 15.42 20.48
C LEU A 63 -17.86 15.33 21.98
N GLN A 64 -17.18 16.04 22.86
CA GLN A 64 -17.54 16.07 24.27
C GLN A 64 -18.77 16.96 24.53
N HIS A 65 -18.93 18.00 23.72
CA HIS A 65 -19.90 19.07 23.93
C HIS A 65 -21.06 19.03 22.93
N SER A 66 -20.82 18.49 21.73
CA SER A 66 -21.78 18.49 20.63
C SER A 66 -21.68 17.23 19.78
N PRO A 67 -22.80 16.72 19.23
CA PRO A 67 -22.76 15.65 18.25
C PRO A 67 -22.13 16.12 16.94
N VAL A 68 -21.64 15.18 16.14
CA VAL A 68 -21.18 15.48 14.78
C VAL A 68 -22.37 15.98 13.95
N LEU A 69 -22.20 17.12 13.26
CA LEU A 69 -23.23 17.67 12.38
C LEU A 69 -23.57 16.66 11.26
N GLY A 70 -24.83 16.25 11.20
CA GLY A 70 -25.30 15.22 10.26
C GLY A 70 -24.81 13.81 10.62
N GLY A 71 -24.25 13.61 11.81
CA GLY A 71 -23.91 12.31 12.38
C GLY A 71 -25.11 11.61 13.00
N TRP A 72 -24.91 10.37 13.44
CA TRP A 72 -25.97 9.52 13.97
C TRP A 72 -26.54 10.07 15.28
N GLU A 73 -25.73 10.69 16.13
CA GLU A 73 -26.22 11.32 17.37
C GLU A 73 -27.08 12.55 17.06
N SER A 74 -26.70 13.35 16.06
CA SER A 74 -27.48 14.50 15.61
C SER A 74 -28.81 14.07 15.01
N GLU A 75 -28.83 12.98 14.25
CA GLU A 75 -30.06 12.45 13.64
C GLU A 75 -31.00 11.86 14.70
N LEU A 76 -30.45 11.16 15.70
CA LEU A 76 -31.21 10.69 16.86
C LEU A 76 -31.86 11.86 17.60
N GLN A 77 -31.13 12.96 17.83
CA GLN A 77 -31.68 14.13 18.51
C GLN A 77 -32.79 14.83 17.72
N GLN A 78 -32.74 14.80 16.39
CA GLN A 78 -33.77 15.40 15.54
C GLN A 78 -35.03 14.56 15.43
N GLN A 79 -34.89 13.24 15.38
CA GLN A 79 -36.00 12.31 15.14
C GLN A 79 -36.63 11.75 16.43
N TYR A 80 -35.95 11.88 17.57
CA TYR A 80 -36.47 11.44 18.85
C TYR A 80 -37.56 12.41 19.36
N GLN A 81 -38.76 11.88 19.61
CA GLN A 81 -39.88 12.61 20.16
C GLN A 81 -39.95 12.36 21.68
N PRO A 82 -39.53 13.32 22.53
CA PRO A 82 -39.38 13.09 23.96
C PRO A 82 -40.71 12.95 24.71
N GLU A 83 -41.78 13.56 24.20
CA GLU A 83 -43.12 13.54 24.82
C GLU A 83 -43.71 12.13 24.78
N ASP A 84 -43.70 11.52 23.59
CA ASP A 84 -44.21 10.16 23.37
C ASP A 84 -43.15 9.07 23.55
N ASN A 85 -41.88 9.48 23.74
CA ASN A 85 -40.73 8.59 23.89
C ASN A 85 -40.60 7.62 22.70
N LEU A 86 -40.87 8.16 21.51
CA LEU A 86 -40.83 7.48 20.22
C LEU A 86 -39.56 7.85 19.46
N PHE A 87 -38.98 6.86 18.78
CA PHE A 87 -37.96 7.06 17.76
C PHE A 87 -38.36 6.28 16.51
N MET A 88 -38.57 6.95 15.39
CA MET A 88 -39.08 6.34 14.14
C MET A 88 -40.31 5.45 14.36
N ASP A 89 -41.31 5.96 15.11
CA ASP A 89 -42.53 5.24 15.48
C ASP A 89 -42.33 4.00 16.39
N ILE A 90 -41.13 3.80 16.94
CA ILE A 90 -40.82 2.74 17.91
C ILE A 90 -40.82 3.32 19.33
N GLU A 91 -41.64 2.76 20.21
CA GLU A 91 -41.65 3.12 21.64
C GLU A 91 -40.37 2.65 22.32
N LEU A 92 -39.59 3.61 22.83
CA LEU A 92 -38.39 3.32 23.58
C LEU A 92 -38.75 2.96 25.02
N LYS A 93 -38.08 1.97 25.60
CA LYS A 93 -38.20 1.65 27.02
C LYS A 93 -37.41 2.68 27.81
N ARG A 94 -38.10 3.52 28.59
CA ARG A 94 -37.46 4.24 29.70
C ARG A 94 -36.89 3.20 30.67
N VAL A 95 -35.80 3.57 31.34
CA VAL A 95 -35.28 2.79 32.48
C VAL A 95 -36.35 2.83 33.57
N THR A 96 -37.30 1.92 33.50
CA THR A 96 -38.10 1.53 34.64
C THR A 96 -37.15 0.73 35.52
N GLU A 97 -37.02 1.15 36.78
CA GLU A 97 -36.25 0.46 37.80
C GLU A 97 -36.51 -1.05 37.68
N SER A 98 -35.56 -1.80 37.11
CA SER A 98 -35.74 -3.24 37.05
C SER A 98 -35.74 -3.74 38.47
N GLN A 99 -36.80 -4.43 38.89
CA GLN A 99 -36.90 -5.06 40.21
C GLN A 99 -35.61 -5.83 40.50
N ARG A 100 -34.74 -5.25 41.33
CA ARG A 100 -33.43 -5.82 41.68
C ARG A 100 -33.66 -7.03 42.57
N LYS A 101 -32.93 -8.10 42.32
CA LYS A 101 -32.69 -9.12 43.35
C LYS A 101 -31.69 -8.52 44.35
N GLU A 102 -31.99 -8.61 45.65
CA GLU A 102 -31.25 -7.96 46.75
C GLU A 102 -29.71 -8.18 46.70
N HIS A 103 -29.24 -9.26 46.08
CA HIS A 103 -27.82 -9.58 45.99
C HIS A 103 -26.96 -8.67 45.10
N HIS A 104 -27.54 -7.72 44.36
CA HIS A 104 -26.79 -6.80 43.48
C HIS A 104 -26.70 -5.36 44.03
N LEU A 105 -27.00 -5.13 45.31
CA LEU A 105 -26.96 -3.80 45.94
C LEU A 105 -25.57 -3.14 45.97
N TYR A 106 -24.49 -3.93 45.96
CA TYR A 106 -23.11 -3.43 46.14
C TYR A 106 -22.24 -3.48 44.87
N VAL A 107 -22.78 -3.89 43.73
CA VAL A 107 -22.09 -3.78 42.43
C VAL A 107 -22.49 -2.42 41.84
N SER A 108 -21.54 -1.49 41.86
CA SER A 108 -21.56 -0.12 41.29
C SER A 108 -22.83 0.27 40.51
N GLU A 109 -23.55 1.26 41.03
CA GLU A 109 -24.58 2.10 40.40
C GLU A 109 -25.08 1.65 39.01
N THR A 110 -26.25 1.02 38.99
CA THR A 110 -26.83 0.28 37.86
C THR A 110 -27.46 1.15 36.76
N THR A 111 -26.75 2.19 36.33
CA THR A 111 -26.86 2.81 35.00
C THR A 111 -25.65 3.73 34.91
N ARG A 112 -24.55 3.30 34.27
CA ARG A 112 -23.49 4.25 33.93
C ARG A 112 -24.15 5.35 33.10
N ASN A 113 -24.16 6.57 33.63
CA ASN A 113 -24.72 7.72 32.94
C ASN A 113 -24.01 7.85 31.58
N PHE A 114 -24.79 7.98 30.49
CA PHE A 114 -24.24 8.16 29.15
C PHE A 114 -23.15 9.24 29.10
N VAL A 115 -23.32 10.35 29.83
CA VAL A 115 -22.34 11.44 29.91
C VAL A 115 -21.01 10.97 30.52
N THR A 116 -21.07 10.15 31.57
CA THR A 116 -19.87 9.59 32.21
C THR A 116 -19.15 8.63 31.26
N VAL A 117 -19.90 7.74 30.58
CA VAL A 117 -19.30 6.79 29.62
C VAL A 117 -18.70 7.53 28.43
N ARG A 118 -19.39 8.54 27.89
CA ARG A 118 -18.89 9.42 26.81
C ARG A 118 -17.55 10.03 27.20
N SER A 119 -17.48 10.66 28.37
CA SER A 119 -16.25 11.29 28.87
C SER A 119 -15.13 10.26 29.09
N GLU A 120 -15.41 9.12 29.69
CA GLU A 120 -14.43 8.05 29.93
C GLU A 120 -13.84 7.53 28.61
N VAL A 121 -14.69 7.28 27.61
CA VAL A 121 -14.27 6.82 26.28
C VAL A 121 -13.43 7.87 25.57
N LEU A 122 -13.87 9.14 25.55
CA LEU A 122 -13.14 10.22 24.89
C LEU A 122 -11.77 10.45 25.53
N GLU A 123 -11.71 10.52 26.87
CA GLU A 123 -10.43 10.71 27.59
C GLU A 123 -9.48 9.53 27.38
N SER A 124 -9.99 8.30 27.39
CA SER A 124 -9.18 7.10 27.09
C SER A 124 -8.58 7.15 25.68
N LEU A 125 -9.35 7.63 24.69
CA LEU A 125 -8.90 7.76 23.31
C LEU A 125 -7.90 8.90 23.12
N LYS A 126 -8.12 10.05 23.77
CA LYS A 126 -7.17 11.16 23.81
C LYS A 126 -5.84 10.72 24.41
N ALA A 127 -5.87 10.00 25.54
CA ALA A 127 -4.69 9.43 26.18
C ALA A 127 -3.97 8.45 25.25
N PHE A 128 -4.72 7.55 24.60
CA PHE A 128 -4.18 6.60 23.63
C PHE A 128 -3.48 7.30 22.45
N LEU A 129 -4.12 8.30 21.83
CA LEU A 129 -3.53 9.07 20.73
C LEU A 129 -2.28 9.82 21.17
N THR A 130 -2.28 10.35 22.40
CA THR A 130 -1.14 11.06 22.95
C THR A 130 0.06 10.14 23.16
N GLN A 131 -0.17 8.94 23.71
CA GLN A 131 0.88 7.96 23.99
C GLN A 131 1.40 7.28 22.72
N ARG A 132 0.51 6.82 21.83
CA ARG A 132 0.89 6.01 20.66
C ARG A 132 1.48 6.85 19.52
N LEU A 133 1.13 8.12 19.46
CA LEU A 133 1.65 9.09 18.50
C LEU A 133 2.48 10.15 19.21
N SER A 134 3.19 9.77 20.26
CA SER A 134 4.26 10.59 20.81
C SER A 134 5.37 10.64 19.76
N PHE A 135 5.54 11.80 19.16
CA PHE A 135 6.63 12.08 18.24
C PHE A 135 7.54 13.12 18.88
N ASP A 136 8.83 13.08 18.56
CA ASP A 136 9.79 14.06 19.03
C ASP A 136 9.46 15.42 18.40
N GLU A 137 8.85 16.31 19.19
CA GLU A 137 8.41 17.65 18.76
C GLU A 137 9.60 18.50 18.28
N ASP A 138 10.79 18.29 18.86
CA ASP A 138 12.00 19.02 18.47
C ASP A 138 12.46 18.59 17.08
N ILE A 139 12.48 17.27 16.81
CA ILE A 139 12.78 16.75 15.46
C ILE A 139 11.73 17.25 14.46
N GLN A 140 10.45 17.25 14.82
CA GLN A 140 9.41 17.72 13.92
C GLN A 140 9.60 19.19 13.54
N LYS A 141 9.84 20.04 14.54
CA LYS A 141 10.06 21.47 14.33
C LYS A 141 11.29 21.71 13.46
N LEU A 142 12.37 20.98 13.72
CA LEU A 142 13.59 20.99 12.92
C LEU A 142 13.30 20.65 11.45
N LEU A 143 12.61 19.53 11.20
CA LEU A 143 12.27 19.08 9.84
C LEU A 143 11.31 20.04 9.14
N LYS A 144 10.33 20.61 9.84
CA LYS A 144 9.38 21.58 9.27
C LYS A 144 10.10 22.85 8.82
N CYS A 145 11.00 23.39 9.63
CA CYS A 145 11.86 24.53 9.27
C CYS A 145 12.78 24.21 8.09
N PHE A 146 13.37 23.01 8.06
CA PHE A 146 14.25 22.59 6.98
C PHE A 146 13.49 22.47 5.64
N ILE A 147 12.34 21.80 5.64
CA ILE A 147 11.52 21.63 4.44
C ILE A 147 10.95 22.97 3.96
N SER A 148 10.60 23.89 4.87
CA SER A 148 10.08 25.22 4.52
C SER A 148 11.15 26.21 4.07
N PHE A 149 12.41 25.78 3.92
CA PHE A 149 13.55 26.64 3.59
C PHE A 149 13.81 27.76 4.63
N GLN A 150 13.50 27.50 5.90
CA GLN A 150 13.67 28.42 7.03
C GLN A 150 14.74 27.98 8.05
N ALA A 151 15.35 26.81 7.85
CA ALA A 151 16.43 26.32 8.71
C ALA A 151 17.69 27.21 8.64
N LYS A 152 18.33 27.38 9.80
CA LYS A 152 19.63 28.06 9.98
C LYS A 152 20.77 27.05 9.88
N ASP A 153 22.01 27.52 9.84
CA ASP A 153 23.20 26.66 9.74
C ASP A 153 23.25 25.59 10.86
N ASP A 154 22.92 25.95 12.10
CA ASP A 154 22.87 25.00 13.22
C ASP A 154 21.81 23.90 12.99
N ASP A 155 20.67 24.25 12.40
CA ASP A 155 19.61 23.31 12.05
C ASP A 155 20.08 22.35 10.95
N LEU A 156 20.87 22.82 9.98
CA LEU A 156 21.46 21.96 8.92
C LEU A 156 22.37 20.89 9.52
N VAL A 157 23.18 21.28 10.53
CA VAL A 157 24.04 20.33 11.26
C VAL A 157 23.20 19.28 11.98
N MET A 158 22.12 19.69 12.64
CA MET A 158 21.23 18.75 13.34
C MET A 158 20.52 17.80 12.38
N VAL A 159 20.03 18.30 11.24
CA VAL A 159 19.40 17.47 10.20
C VAL A 159 20.41 16.47 9.63
N HIS A 160 21.63 16.92 9.33
CA HIS A 160 22.71 16.04 8.88
C HIS A 160 22.97 14.91 9.87
N GLN A 161 23.17 15.23 11.15
CA GLN A 161 23.47 14.23 12.18
C GLN A 161 22.34 13.20 12.35
N LYS A 162 21.07 13.60 12.22
CA LYS A 162 19.91 12.73 12.45
C LYS A 162 19.45 11.95 11.22
N ILE A 163 19.56 12.53 10.02
CA ILE A 163 18.92 12.01 8.80
C ILE A 163 19.94 11.53 7.76
N ALA A 164 21.10 12.20 7.67
CA ALA A 164 22.02 12.03 6.55
C ALA A 164 23.50 12.11 6.94
N CYS A 165 23.85 11.45 8.04
CA CYS A 165 25.20 11.48 8.59
C CYS A 165 26.25 10.83 7.67
N ASP A 166 25.80 10.02 6.71
CA ASP A 166 26.58 9.39 5.66
C ASP A 166 26.89 10.32 4.47
N LEU A 167 26.22 11.47 4.36
CA LEU A 167 26.47 12.47 3.32
C LEU A 167 27.44 13.55 3.80
N GLN A 168 28.04 14.30 2.87
CA GLN A 168 28.89 15.44 3.21
C GLN A 168 28.06 16.66 3.61
N LEU A 169 28.25 17.15 4.83
CA LEU A 169 27.56 18.33 5.35
C LEU A 169 27.83 19.59 4.51
N SER A 170 29.04 19.74 3.97
CA SER A 170 29.40 20.86 3.08
C SER A 170 28.48 20.92 1.87
N ASN A 171 28.27 19.79 1.21
CA ASN A 171 27.43 19.68 0.02
C ASN A 171 25.99 20.02 0.38
N ILE A 172 25.44 19.42 1.45
CA ILE A 172 24.07 19.73 1.90
C ILE A 172 23.91 21.22 2.18
N SER A 173 24.89 21.86 2.83
CA SER A 173 24.80 23.27 3.23
C SER A 173 24.90 24.23 2.05
N GLU A 174 25.70 23.90 1.05
CA GLU A 174 25.81 24.66 -0.20
C GLU A 174 24.53 24.49 -1.04
N GLU A 175 24.16 23.24 -1.30
CA GLU A 175 22.95 22.86 -2.05
C GLU A 175 21.68 23.46 -1.44
N TYR A 176 21.56 23.44 -0.10
CA TYR A 176 20.41 24.03 0.61
C TYR A 176 20.34 25.54 0.42
N ARG A 177 21.46 26.25 0.54
CA ARG A 177 21.49 27.72 0.37
C ARG A 177 21.12 28.15 -1.04
N ASP A 178 21.56 27.38 -2.05
CA ASP A 178 21.19 27.65 -3.44
C ASP A 178 19.74 27.26 -3.72
N ALA A 179 19.25 26.14 -3.17
CA ALA A 179 17.85 25.76 -3.27
C ALA A 179 16.91 26.78 -2.62
N VAL A 180 17.27 27.39 -1.48
CA VAL A 180 16.50 28.47 -0.84
C VAL A 180 16.34 29.66 -1.80
N ARG A 181 17.39 30.03 -2.53
CA ARG A 181 17.34 31.14 -3.50
C ARG A 181 16.45 30.84 -4.70
N LEU A 182 16.46 29.60 -5.19
CA LEU A 182 15.74 29.18 -6.39
C LEU A 182 14.28 28.80 -6.13
N LEU A 183 14.02 28.17 -4.98
CA LEU A 183 12.75 27.52 -4.65
C LEU A 183 12.06 28.12 -3.43
N GLY A 184 12.74 28.94 -2.62
CA GLY A 184 12.18 29.47 -1.36
C GLY A 184 10.94 30.36 -1.53
N SER A 185 10.75 30.95 -2.72
CA SER A 185 9.55 31.73 -3.06
C SER A 185 8.39 30.89 -3.58
N LYS A 186 8.62 29.61 -3.91
CA LYS A 186 7.61 28.71 -4.47
C LYS A 186 6.95 27.89 -3.37
N SER A 187 5.62 27.88 -3.35
CA SER A 187 4.85 27.00 -2.47
C SER A 187 4.78 25.59 -3.07
N LEU A 188 5.89 24.84 -2.95
CA LEU A 188 6.00 23.45 -3.40
C LEU A 188 5.85 22.48 -2.24
N SER A 189 5.15 21.38 -2.48
CA SER A 189 5.13 20.21 -1.60
C SER A 189 6.51 19.56 -1.50
N LEU A 190 6.71 18.71 -0.49
CA LEU A 190 7.98 18.01 -0.29
C LEU A 190 8.33 17.11 -1.49
N LEU A 191 7.36 16.40 -2.05
CA LEU A 191 7.58 15.51 -3.20
C LEU A 191 7.94 16.30 -4.46
N GLU A 192 7.25 17.41 -4.73
CA GLU A 192 7.60 18.30 -5.85
C GLU A 192 9.02 18.85 -5.71
N LYS A 193 9.45 19.18 -4.48
CA LYS A 193 10.84 19.59 -4.21
C LYS A 193 11.82 18.46 -4.53
N VAL A 194 11.53 17.23 -4.10
CA VAL A 194 12.37 16.05 -4.41
C VAL A 194 12.49 15.85 -5.91
N GLU A 195 11.37 15.88 -6.63
CA GLU A 195 11.34 15.70 -8.09
C GLU A 195 12.16 16.78 -8.81
N MET A 196 11.95 18.05 -8.45
CA MET A 196 12.68 19.16 -9.05
C MET A 196 14.19 19.07 -8.80
N LEU A 197 14.61 18.75 -7.58
CA LEU A 197 16.03 18.62 -7.23
C LEU A 197 16.66 17.39 -7.90
N ALA A 198 15.92 16.28 -8.01
CA ALA A 198 16.39 15.07 -8.69
C ALA A 198 16.55 15.26 -10.21
N GLN A 199 15.69 16.08 -10.83
CA GLN A 199 15.77 16.39 -12.27
C GLN A 199 16.93 17.34 -12.61
N ALA A 200 17.36 18.18 -11.67
CA ALA A 200 18.44 19.16 -11.83
C ALA A 200 19.85 18.52 -11.77
N GLN A 201 20.06 17.41 -12.48
CA GLN A 201 21.23 16.52 -12.49
C GLN A 201 22.56 17.15 -11.98
N SER A 202 23.19 16.43 -11.05
CA SER A 202 24.46 16.66 -10.33
C SER A 202 24.53 17.74 -9.25
N ASP A 203 23.72 18.79 -9.33
CA ASP A 203 23.96 19.97 -8.47
C ASP A 203 23.29 19.86 -7.10
N TYR A 204 22.27 19.02 -6.93
CA TYR A 204 21.47 18.91 -5.69
C TYR A 204 21.33 17.47 -5.17
N GLY A 205 22.30 16.61 -5.50
CA GLY A 205 22.20 15.18 -5.20
C GLY A 205 22.08 14.89 -3.71
N SER A 206 22.81 15.61 -2.87
CA SER A 206 22.82 15.39 -1.42
C SER A 206 21.49 15.84 -0.79
N LEU A 207 21.03 17.03 -1.15
CA LEU A 207 19.79 17.62 -0.65
C LEU A 207 18.56 16.85 -1.14
N ALA A 208 18.55 16.39 -2.39
CA ALA A 208 17.50 15.54 -2.92
C ALA A 208 17.38 14.24 -2.11
N VAL A 209 18.50 13.61 -1.75
CA VAL A 209 18.50 12.42 -0.90
C VAL A 209 17.98 12.73 0.51
N VAL A 210 18.36 13.86 1.10
CA VAL A 210 17.85 14.27 2.43
C VAL A 210 16.33 14.46 2.39
N PHE A 211 15.81 15.22 1.43
CA PHE A 211 14.36 15.43 1.28
C PHE A 211 13.62 14.12 0.98
N ALA A 212 14.19 13.24 0.15
CA ALA A 212 13.62 11.93 -0.13
C ALA A 212 13.55 11.05 1.14
N ARG A 213 14.58 11.09 2.00
CA ARG A 213 14.57 10.38 3.30
C ARG A 213 13.47 10.92 4.20
N ILE A 214 13.32 12.24 4.30
CA ILE A 214 12.25 12.85 5.11
C ILE A 214 10.87 12.48 4.55
N ALA A 215 10.72 12.44 3.22
CA ALA A 215 9.47 12.03 2.56
C ALA A 215 9.15 10.54 2.81
N ALA A 216 10.18 9.68 2.79
CA ALA A 216 10.04 8.25 3.04
C ALA A 216 9.82 7.91 4.53
N CYS A 217 10.11 8.84 5.45
CA CYS A 217 9.81 8.68 6.86
C CYS A 217 8.30 8.73 7.09
N MET A 218 7.68 7.55 7.12
CA MET A 218 6.30 7.34 7.58
C MET A 218 6.30 6.86 9.03
N PRO A 219 5.27 7.20 9.84
CA PRO A 219 5.12 6.59 11.15
C PRO A 219 4.97 5.06 11.00
N HIS A 220 5.77 4.30 11.75
CA HIS A 220 5.95 2.85 11.59
C HIS A 220 4.64 2.04 11.50
N SER A 221 3.57 2.44 12.19
CA SER A 221 2.29 1.72 12.12
C SER A 221 1.53 1.92 10.81
N ALA A 222 1.72 3.05 10.11
CA ALA A 222 0.98 3.38 8.91
C ALA A 222 1.34 2.48 7.72
N ASP A 223 2.64 2.17 7.56
CA ASP A 223 3.14 1.35 6.47
C ASP A 223 2.68 -0.12 6.59
N VAL A 224 2.77 -0.66 7.81
CA VAL A 224 2.26 -2.01 8.13
C VAL A 224 0.75 -2.09 7.92
N GLU A 225 -0.01 -1.07 8.32
CA GLU A 225 -1.45 -1.05 8.11
C GLU A 225 -1.84 -0.93 6.64
N ARG A 226 -1.08 -0.16 5.84
CA ARG A 226 -1.25 -0.08 4.39
C ARG A 226 -1.02 -1.44 3.73
N LEU A 227 0.06 -2.14 4.11
CA LEU A 227 0.35 -3.51 3.68
C LEU A 227 -0.80 -4.47 4.03
N ILE A 228 -1.34 -4.40 5.25
CA ILE A 228 -2.48 -5.21 5.69
C ILE A 228 -3.74 -4.90 4.88
N SER A 229 -3.99 -3.63 4.57
CA SER A 229 -5.14 -3.20 3.77
C SER A 229 -5.08 -3.80 2.36
N LEU A 230 -3.92 -3.70 1.70
CA LEU A 230 -3.69 -4.30 0.38
C LEU A 230 -3.80 -5.82 0.42
N TYR A 231 -3.25 -6.46 1.47
CA TYR A 231 -3.40 -7.89 1.67
C TYR A 231 -4.87 -8.32 1.84
N ASN A 232 -5.70 -7.53 2.51
CA ASN A 232 -7.11 -7.83 2.65
C ASN A 232 -7.87 -7.73 1.31
N GLN A 233 -7.43 -6.90 0.37
CA GLN A 233 -7.98 -6.89 -0.99
C GLN A 233 -7.64 -8.19 -1.76
N LEU A 234 -6.51 -8.83 -1.43
CA LEU A 234 -6.13 -10.13 -1.99
C LEU A 234 -6.93 -11.29 -1.40
N LYS A 235 -7.56 -11.14 -0.22
CA LYS A 235 -8.43 -12.17 0.41
C LYS A 235 -9.80 -12.27 -0.27
N THR A 236 -9.83 -12.43 -1.58
CA THR A 236 -11.03 -12.82 -2.32
C THR A 236 -11.04 -14.34 -2.52
N SER A 237 -12.23 -14.93 -2.70
CA SER A 237 -12.42 -16.39 -2.83
C SER A 237 -11.50 -17.00 -3.90
N ASP A 238 -11.31 -16.31 -5.02
CA ASP A 238 -10.52 -16.78 -6.16
C ASP A 238 -9.00 -16.61 -5.97
N ARG A 239 -8.57 -15.72 -5.07
CA ARG A 239 -7.15 -15.41 -4.80
C ARG A 239 -6.62 -16.05 -3.52
N SER A 240 -7.46 -16.79 -2.80
CA SER A 240 -7.08 -17.57 -1.62
C SER A 240 -6.11 -18.73 -1.91
N CYS A 241 -5.89 -19.06 -3.19
CA CYS A 241 -4.97 -20.11 -3.66
C CYS A 241 -3.55 -19.61 -3.97
N LEU A 242 -3.24 -18.33 -3.73
CA LEU A 242 -1.90 -17.79 -3.97
C LEU A 242 -0.91 -18.32 -2.93
N THR A 243 0.32 -18.63 -3.37
CA THR A 243 1.41 -18.96 -2.46
C THR A 243 1.87 -17.71 -1.71
N ASN A 244 2.46 -17.88 -0.52
CA ASN A 244 3.00 -16.77 0.25
C ASN A 244 4.04 -15.96 -0.54
N GLU A 245 4.83 -16.61 -1.39
CA GLU A 245 5.80 -15.95 -2.27
C GLU A 245 5.11 -15.04 -3.30
N THR A 246 4.05 -15.52 -3.95
CA THR A 246 3.30 -14.71 -4.91
C THR A 246 2.61 -13.53 -4.24
N VAL A 247 2.03 -13.74 -3.05
CA VAL A 247 1.45 -12.65 -2.24
C VAL A 247 2.52 -11.62 -1.88
N SER A 248 3.69 -12.06 -1.43
CA SER A 248 4.78 -11.16 -1.06
C SER A 248 5.27 -10.33 -2.25
N HIS A 249 5.48 -10.96 -3.42
CA HIS A 249 5.87 -10.24 -4.63
C HIS A 249 4.80 -9.27 -5.11
N TYR A 250 3.53 -9.66 -5.06
CA TYR A 250 2.43 -8.76 -5.42
C TYR A 250 2.43 -7.52 -4.52
N LEU A 251 2.45 -7.72 -3.20
CA LEU A 251 2.44 -6.62 -2.24
C LEU A 251 3.68 -5.72 -2.39
N TYR A 252 4.84 -6.31 -2.70
CA TYR A 252 6.05 -5.54 -2.95
C TYR A 252 5.91 -4.63 -4.18
N VAL A 253 5.38 -5.15 -5.28
CA VAL A 253 5.14 -4.38 -6.51
C VAL A 253 4.11 -3.28 -6.24
N ASP A 254 2.99 -3.61 -5.61
CA ASP A 254 1.88 -2.68 -5.40
C ASP A 254 2.22 -1.54 -4.40
N LEU A 255 3.11 -1.81 -3.44
CA LEU A 255 3.56 -0.79 -2.48
C LEU A 255 4.71 0.07 -2.98
N ASN A 256 5.67 -0.52 -3.71
CA ASN A 256 6.96 0.13 -3.97
C ASN A 256 7.15 0.53 -5.44
N MET A 257 6.36 -0.01 -6.37
CA MET A 257 6.51 0.32 -7.79
C MET A 257 5.49 1.36 -8.22
N SER A 258 5.89 2.18 -9.19
CA SER A 258 4.99 3.12 -9.85
C SER A 258 3.84 2.39 -10.54
N VAL A 259 2.73 3.10 -10.69
CA VAL A 259 1.55 2.59 -11.40
C VAL A 259 1.98 2.11 -12.79
N LEU A 260 1.43 1.01 -13.26
CA LEU A 260 1.78 0.39 -14.56
C LEU A 260 1.76 1.37 -15.74
N ALA A 261 0.95 2.44 -15.66
CA ALA A 261 0.89 3.52 -16.63
C ALA A 261 2.19 4.35 -16.73
N GLU A 262 2.95 4.46 -15.64
CA GLU A 262 4.21 5.21 -15.52
C GLU A 262 5.44 4.29 -15.60
N PHE A 263 5.23 2.98 -15.67
CA PHE A 263 6.31 2.01 -15.81
C PHE A 263 6.95 2.14 -17.19
N ASN A 264 8.19 2.61 -17.24
CA ASN A 264 8.97 2.68 -18.47
C ASN A 264 9.76 1.36 -18.68
N PRO A 265 9.37 0.49 -19.63
CA PRO A 265 10.09 -0.76 -19.88
C PRO A 265 11.43 -0.57 -20.60
N SER A 266 11.72 0.63 -21.11
CA SER A 266 12.90 0.90 -21.96
C SER A 266 14.23 0.46 -21.34
N PRO A 267 14.52 0.69 -20.05
CA PRO A 267 15.77 0.24 -19.44
C PRO A 267 15.92 -1.30 -19.42
N ALA A 268 14.83 -2.01 -19.16
CA ALA A 268 14.82 -3.48 -19.15
C ALA A 268 14.96 -4.05 -20.57
N VAL A 269 14.31 -3.42 -21.54
CA VAL A 269 14.44 -3.77 -22.97
C VAL A 269 15.88 -3.52 -23.45
N GLU A 270 16.48 -2.39 -23.08
CA GLU A 270 17.88 -2.11 -23.39
C GLU A 270 18.83 -3.12 -22.76
N TYR A 271 18.61 -3.48 -21.50
CA TYR A 271 19.41 -4.48 -20.80
C TYR A 271 19.32 -5.84 -21.50
N TRP A 272 18.11 -6.28 -21.85
CA TRP A 272 17.88 -7.50 -22.62
C TRP A 272 18.55 -7.42 -24.00
N TRP A 273 18.46 -6.28 -24.68
CA TRP A 273 19.09 -6.07 -25.99
C TRP A 273 20.62 -6.13 -25.92
N LYS A 274 21.22 -5.58 -24.85
CA LYS A 274 22.66 -5.62 -24.58
C LYS A 274 23.13 -7.03 -24.20
N GLN A 275 22.32 -7.78 -23.46
CA GLN A 275 22.57 -9.18 -23.07
C GLN A 275 22.44 -10.17 -24.23
N ARG A 276 21.67 -9.82 -25.26
CA ARG A 276 21.46 -10.65 -26.44
C ARG A 276 22.73 -10.67 -27.29
N SER A 277 23.65 -11.57 -26.99
CA SER A 277 24.68 -11.93 -27.96
C SER A 277 23.96 -12.43 -29.22
N ARG A 278 24.15 -11.73 -30.34
CA ARG A 278 23.74 -12.25 -31.64
C ARG A 278 24.56 -13.52 -31.83
N ARG A 279 24.03 -14.69 -31.50
CA ARG A 279 24.63 -15.95 -31.95
C ARG A 279 24.63 -15.89 -33.48
N SER A 280 25.77 -15.58 -34.07
CA SER A 280 26.03 -15.85 -35.48
C SER A 280 26.16 -17.36 -35.61
N VAL A 281 25.03 -18.06 -35.55
CA VAL A 281 25.01 -19.44 -36.01
C VAL A 281 25.13 -19.31 -37.52
N GLU A 282 26.36 -19.37 -38.06
CA GLU A 282 26.52 -19.68 -39.47
C GLU A 282 25.76 -20.98 -39.72
N PRO A 283 24.69 -21.00 -40.53
CA PRO A 283 23.96 -22.22 -40.78
C PRO A 283 24.91 -23.16 -41.54
N THR A 284 25.46 -24.15 -40.83
CA THR A 284 26.47 -25.09 -41.35
C THR A 284 25.96 -25.83 -42.58
N LYS A 285 24.64 -26.04 -42.66
CA LYS A 285 23.96 -26.70 -43.78
C LYS A 285 23.73 -25.81 -45.01
N ALA A 286 23.92 -24.49 -44.93
CA ALA A 286 23.71 -23.60 -46.07
C ALA A 286 24.77 -23.82 -47.15
N LYS A 287 26.04 -24.01 -46.75
CA LYS A 287 27.17 -24.30 -47.66
C LYS A 287 27.10 -25.68 -48.30
N GLU A 288 26.24 -26.55 -47.78
CA GLU A 288 26.02 -27.92 -48.26
C GLU A 288 24.82 -28.06 -49.21
N GLN A 289 24.08 -26.98 -49.49
CA GLN A 289 22.90 -27.04 -50.36
C GLN A 289 23.31 -27.21 -51.83
N GLU A 290 22.54 -28.02 -52.56
CA GLU A 290 22.80 -28.37 -53.97
C GLU A 290 22.83 -27.15 -54.90
N TRP A 291 22.16 -26.05 -54.52
CA TRP A 291 22.12 -24.84 -55.32
C TRP A 291 23.47 -24.08 -55.35
N PHE A 292 24.39 -24.40 -54.44
CA PHE A 292 25.70 -23.77 -54.33
C PHE A 292 26.87 -24.66 -54.76
N LEU A 293 26.61 -25.71 -55.55
CA LEU A 293 27.64 -26.66 -56.04
C LEU A 293 28.88 -26.01 -56.66
N LYS A 294 28.73 -24.84 -57.30
CA LYS A 294 29.82 -24.11 -57.95
C LYS A 294 30.53 -23.09 -57.06
N THR A 295 30.01 -22.85 -55.86
CA THR A 295 30.46 -21.79 -54.96
C THR A 295 31.10 -22.36 -53.69
N PHE A 296 30.58 -23.48 -53.17
CA PHE A 296 31.10 -24.14 -51.97
C PHE A 296 31.52 -25.59 -52.28
N SER A 297 32.72 -25.96 -51.83
CA SER A 297 33.27 -27.32 -51.93
C SER A 297 32.41 -28.35 -51.20
N GLU A 298 31.79 -27.94 -50.10
CA GLU A 298 31.00 -28.76 -49.19
C GLU A 298 29.71 -29.27 -49.85
N ALA A 299 29.08 -28.45 -50.70
CA ALA A 299 27.96 -28.88 -51.54
C ALA A 299 28.38 -29.95 -52.56
N SER A 300 29.58 -29.81 -53.14
CA SER A 300 30.13 -30.77 -54.11
C SER A 300 30.46 -32.12 -53.49
N GLU A 301 31.03 -32.14 -52.28
CA GLU A 301 31.33 -33.37 -51.55
C GLU A 301 30.05 -34.12 -51.14
N LYS A 302 29.05 -33.39 -50.65
CA LYS A 302 27.78 -33.99 -50.23
C LYS A 302 26.99 -34.60 -51.39
N MET A 303 27.08 -33.99 -52.58
CA MET A 303 26.49 -34.57 -53.79
C MET A 303 27.22 -35.84 -54.24
N LYS A 304 28.55 -35.89 -54.13
CA LYS A 304 29.34 -37.11 -54.40
C LYS A 304 28.96 -38.24 -53.44
N GLU A 305 28.79 -37.96 -52.14
CA GLU A 305 28.31 -38.95 -51.18
C GLU A 305 26.91 -39.48 -51.52
N ARG A 306 25.98 -38.61 -51.91
CA ARG A 306 24.63 -39.01 -52.34
C ARG A 306 24.68 -39.92 -53.57
N MET A 307 25.52 -39.58 -54.55
CA MET A 307 25.71 -40.38 -55.77
C MET A 307 26.36 -41.74 -55.48
N SER A 308 27.33 -41.80 -54.56
CA SER A 308 27.95 -43.05 -54.11
C SER A 308 26.93 -43.98 -53.46
N LYS A 309 26.16 -43.49 -52.49
CA LYS A 309 25.13 -44.27 -51.79
C LYS A 309 24.02 -44.76 -52.71
N HIS A 310 23.76 -44.05 -53.82
CA HIS A 310 22.76 -44.47 -54.78
C HIS A 310 23.23 -45.63 -55.68
N LYS A 311 24.53 -45.69 -56.01
CA LYS A 311 25.14 -46.82 -56.73
C LYS A 311 25.14 -48.10 -55.90
N ASP A 312 25.43 -48.01 -54.61
CA ASP A 312 25.48 -49.18 -53.73
C ASP A 312 24.12 -49.86 -53.60
N ARG A 313 23.02 -49.08 -53.49
CA ARG A 313 21.65 -49.63 -53.44
C ARG A 313 21.20 -50.32 -54.74
N TYR A 314 21.71 -49.90 -55.89
CA TYR A 314 21.33 -50.52 -57.17
C TYR A 314 21.95 -51.92 -57.32
N ASN A 315 23.19 -52.10 -56.82
CA ASN A 315 23.86 -53.40 -56.81
C ASN A 315 23.22 -54.39 -55.83
N ASP A 316 22.74 -53.93 -54.67
CA ASP A 316 22.09 -54.82 -53.69
C ASP A 316 20.70 -55.29 -54.16
N ASN A 317 19.91 -54.43 -54.81
CA ASN A 317 18.62 -54.82 -55.37
C ASN A 317 18.75 -55.82 -56.53
N PHE A 318 19.82 -55.74 -57.34
CA PHE A 318 20.06 -56.70 -58.42
C PHE A 318 20.43 -58.10 -57.89
N LYS A 319 21.11 -58.19 -56.73
CA LYS A 319 21.40 -59.47 -56.04
C LYS A 319 20.17 -60.09 -55.37
N GLN A 320 19.21 -59.29 -54.90
CA GLN A 320 17.97 -59.82 -54.32
C GLN A 320 17.00 -60.35 -55.38
N LEU A 321 16.93 -59.71 -56.56
CA LEU A 321 16.05 -60.15 -57.66
C LEU A 321 16.51 -61.45 -58.34
N SER A 322 17.80 -61.79 -58.30
CA SER A 322 18.31 -63.08 -58.81
C SER A 322 18.05 -64.26 -57.85
N SER A 323 17.72 -63.97 -56.58
CA SER A 323 17.59 -64.98 -55.51
C SER A 323 16.15 -65.44 -55.25
N ASN A 324 15.13 -64.74 -55.78
CA ASN A 324 13.71 -65.04 -55.56
C ASN A 324 13.01 -65.61 -56.80
N LYS A 325 13.56 -66.70 -57.36
CA LYS A 325 12.81 -67.58 -58.26
C LYS A 325 12.37 -68.82 -57.47
N TYR A 326 11.06 -68.91 -57.26
CA TYR A 326 10.30 -70.06 -56.74
C TYR A 326 10.38 -70.32 -55.23
N LEU A 327 9.37 -69.81 -54.53
CA LEU A 327 8.53 -70.59 -53.60
C LEU A 327 7.20 -69.85 -53.45
N LEU A 328 6.41 -69.97 -54.52
CA LEU A 328 4.95 -69.91 -54.50
C LEU A 328 4.42 -71.19 -53.84
N CYS A 329 3.16 -71.13 -53.41
CA CYS A 329 2.29 -72.20 -52.91
C CYS A 329 2.23 -72.30 -51.38
N TYR A 330 1.07 -72.35 -50.73
CA TYR A 330 -0.34 -72.21 -51.13
C TYR A 330 -1.13 -71.90 -49.85
#